data_AF-A0A537RZ38-F1
#
_entry.id   AF-A0A537RZ38-F1
#
_cell.length_a   1.000
_cell.length_b   1.000
_cell.length_c   1.000
_cell.angle_alpha   90.00
_cell.angle_beta   90.00
_cell.angle_gamma   90.00
#
_symmetry.space_group_name_H-M   'P 1'
#
loop_
_entity.id
_entity.type
_entity.pdbx_description
1 polymer ?
#
loop_
_entity_poly.entity_id
_entity_poly.type
_entity_poly.pdbx_seq_one_letter_code
_entity_poly.pdbx_strand_id
1 'polypeptide(L)' 'MRKRIEFDAETWHALRLLAGDSMKSLQELAEEAFADLLKKHGRPVTLKQALKESLRRQPANDPRPRRK' A
#
# COMPACT_ATOMS: atom_id res chain seq x y z
N MET A 1 11.12 -2.27 -10.98
CA MET A 1 11.42 -0.81 -11.01
C MET A 1 11.85 -0.38 -9.63
N ARG A 2 13.00 0.30 -9.49
CA ARG A 2 13.50 0.80 -8.19
C ARG A 2 13.12 2.27 -8.07
N LYS A 3 12.30 2.62 -7.06
CA LYS A 3 12.05 4.02 -6.69
C LYS A 3 13.02 4.42 -5.57
N ARG A 4 13.48 5.67 -5.57
CA ARG A 4 14.31 6.25 -4.51
C ARG A 4 13.47 7.30 -3.78
N ILE A 5 13.60 7.35 -2.46
CA ILE A 5 12.95 8.33 -1.60
C ILE A 5 14.09 8.97 -0.81
N GLU A 6 14.15 10.30 -0.83
CA GLU A 6 15.11 11.05 -0.03
C GLU A 6 14.53 11.31 1.36
N PHE A 7 15.41 11.23 2.36
CA PHE A 7 15.12 11.61 3.73
C PHE A 7 16.11 12.69 4.11
N ASP A 8 15.66 13.67 4.90
CA ASP A 8 16.58 14.56 5.58
C ASP A 8 17.37 13.79 6.67
N ALA A 9 18.46 14.39 7.14
CA ALA A 9 19.36 13.74 8.08
C ALA A 9 18.72 13.44 9.45
N GLU A 10 17.81 14.31 9.90
CA GLU A 10 17.13 14.17 11.19
C GLU A 10 16.12 13.03 11.14
N THR A 11 15.26 13.01 10.12
CA THR A 11 14.30 11.93 9.88
C THR A 11 15.02 10.60 9.70
N TRP A 12 16.13 10.58 8.96
CA TRP A 12 16.92 9.35 8.78
C TRP A 12 17.47 8.81 10.10
N HIS A 13 17.98 9.69 10.96
CA HIS A 13 18.48 9.29 12.27
C HIS A 13 17.37 8.72 13.16
N ALA A 14 16.23 9.40 13.23
CA ALA A 14 15.07 8.94 13.99
C ALA A 14 14.56 7.58 13.50
N LEU A 15 14.50 7.36 12.19
CA LEU A 15 14.11 6.07 11.60
C LEU A 15 15.08 4.93 11.97
N ARG A 16 16.39 5.19 12.03
CA ARG A 16 17.36 4.17 12.46
C ARG A 16 17.27 3.85 13.95
N LEU A 17 17.03 4.86 14.79
CA LEU A 17 16.80 4.64 16.22
C LEU A 17 15.55 3.77 16.43
N LEU A 18 14.44 4.14 15.79
CA LEU A 18 13.18 3.38 15.88
C LEU A 18 13.34 1.93 15.39
N ALA A 19 14.10 1.72 14.31
CA ALA A 19 14.43 0.38 13.81
C ALA A 19 15.20 -0.44 14.85
N GLY A 20 16.20 0.17 15.50
CA GLY A 20 16.96 -0.44 16.58
C GLY A 20 16.09 -0.82 17.78
N ASP A 21 15.31 0.12 18.28
CA ASP A 21 14.44 -0.06 19.44
C ASP A 21 13.34 -1.11 19.20
N SER A 22 12.83 -1.18 17.97
CA SER A 22 11.77 -2.12 17.59
C SER A 22 12.28 -3.49 17.16
N MET A 23 13.61 -3.69 17.09
CA MET A 23 14.25 -4.86 16.46
C MET A 23 13.71 -5.18 15.05
N LYS A 24 13.36 -4.14 14.29
CA LYS A 24 12.85 -4.26 12.92
C LYS A 24 13.87 -3.71 11.94
N SER A 25 13.87 -4.25 10.72
CA SER A 25 14.56 -3.60 9.62
C SER A 25 13.82 -2.33 9.20
N LEU A 26 14.55 -1.38 8.61
CA LEU A 26 13.93 -0.18 8.03
C LEU A 26 12.91 -0.53 6.93
N GLN A 27 13.14 -1.63 6.22
CA GLN A 27 12.24 -2.11 5.17
C GLN A 27 10.89 -2.54 5.73
N GLU A 28 10.87 -3.28 6.85
CA GLU A 28 9.65 -3.70 7.53
C GLU A 28 8.87 -2.50 8.09
N LEU A 29 9.59 -1.53 8.70
CA LEU A 29 8.96 -0.28 9.14
C LEU A 29 8.33 0.49 7.98
N ALA A 30 8.99 0.54 6.83
CA ALA A 30 8.45 1.21 5.64
C ALA A 30 7.21 0.48 5.11
N GLU A 31 7.23 -0.85 5.04
CA GLU A 31 6.09 -1.66 4.59
C GLU A 31 4.87 -1.47 5.50
N GLU A 32 5.08 -1.46 6.82
CA GLU A 32 4.03 -1.20 7.81
C GLU A 32 3.46 0.21 7.67
N ALA A 33 4.33 1.23 7.62
CA ALA A 33 3.90 2.62 7.48
C ALA A 33 3.14 2.87 6.16
N PHE A 34 3.59 2.29 5.04
CA PHE A 34 2.88 2.42 3.77
C PHE A 34 1.56 1.64 3.77
N ALA A 35 1.51 0.46 4.38
CA ALA A 35 0.28 -0.31 4.51
C ALA A 35 -0.78 0.45 5.30
N ASP A 36 -0.41 1.02 6.44
CA ASP A 36 -1.30 1.81 7.28
C ASP A 36 -1.74 3.11 6.60
N LEU A 37 -0.83 3.79 5.89
CA LEU A 37 -1.17 4.97 5.09
C LEU A 37 -2.18 4.63 4.00
N LEU A 38 -1.93 3.58 3.21
CA LEU A 38 -2.83 3.17 2.12
C LEU A 38 -4.19 2.75 2.66
N LYS A 39 -4.22 2.00 3.78
CA LYS A 39 -5.45 1.58 4.44
C LYS A 39 -6.27 2.79 4.93
N LYS A 40 -5.64 3.79 5.54
CA LYS A 40 -6.30 5.03 6.00
C LYS A 40 -6.97 5.80 4.86
N HIS A 41 -6.39 5.74 3.65
CA HIS A 41 -6.91 6.41 2.47
C HIS A 41 -7.81 5.51 1.59
N GLY A 42 -8.20 4.32 2.07
CA GLY A 42 -9.05 3.39 1.33
C GLY A 42 -8.40 2.90 0.02
N ARG A 43 -7.06 2.86 -0.01
CA ARG A 43 -6.31 2.33 -1.15
C ARG A 43 -5.94 0.87 -0.88
N PRO A 44 -6.03 0.02 -1.91
CA PRO A 44 -5.62 -1.37 -1.79
C PRO A 44 -4.11 -1.43 -1.54
N VAL A 45 -3.73 -2.10 -0.45
CA VAL A 45 -2.34 -2.20 0.03
C VAL A 45 -1.51 -3.16 -0.83
N THR A 46 -2.18 -4.11 -1.50
CA THR A 46 -1.53 -5.12 -2.34
C THR A 46 -2.12 -5.16 -3.75
N LEU A 47 -1.34 -5.61 -4.73
CA LEU A 47 -1.81 -5.86 -6.10
C LEU A 47 -3.04 -6.78 -6.12
N LYS A 48 -3.06 -7.79 -5.24
CA LYS A 48 -4.20 -8.71 -5.09
C LYS A 48 -5.46 -8.00 -4.58
N GLN A 49 -5.32 -7.07 -3.64
CA GLN A 49 -6.45 -6.25 -3.19
C GLN A 49 -6.92 -5.30 -4.29
N ALA A 50 -6.01 -4.69 -5.04
CA ALA A 50 -6.35 -3.80 -6.16
C ALA A 50 -7.09 -4.55 -7.28
N LEU A 51 -6.66 -5.78 -7.58
CA LEU A 51 -7.34 -6.66 -8.53
C LEU A 51 -8.74 -7.04 -8.02
N LYS A 52 -8.87 -7.42 -6.74
CA LYS A 52 -10.17 -7.75 -6.13
C LYS A 52 -11.14 -6.56 -6.14
N GLU A 53 -10.67 -5.34 -5.89
CA GLU A 53 -11.49 -4.14 -6.00
C GLU A 53 -11.90 -3.81 -7.44
N SER A 54 -10.99 -4.01 -8.40
CA SER A 54 -11.30 -3.82 -9.83
C SER A 54 -12.35 -4.82 -10.32
N LEU A 55 -12.26 -6.09 -9.90
CA LEU A 55 -13.26 -7.12 -10.16
C LEU A 55 -14.61 -6.85 -9.47
N ARG A 56 -14.62 -6.09 -8.37
CA ARG A 56 -15.87 -5.65 -7.71
C ARG A 56 -16.50 -4.43 -8.37
N ARG A 57 -15.73 -3.60 -9.08
CA ARG A 57 -16.20 -2.39 -9.76
C ARG A 57 -16.73 -2.64 -11.17
N GLN A 58 -16.30 -3.72 -11.83
CA GLN A 58 -16.92 -4.18 -13.07
C GLN A 58 -17.71 -5.45 -12.79
N PRO A 59 -19.06 -5.49 -12.95
CA PRO A 59 -19.72 -6.74 -13.22
C PRO A 59 -19.14 -7.27 -14.53
N ALA A 60 -18.22 -8.23 -14.42
CA ALA A 60 -17.63 -8.90 -15.55
C ALA A 60 -18.74 -9.73 -16.22
N ASN A 61 -19.39 -9.10 -17.20
CA ASN A 61 -20.27 -9.75 -18.18
C ASN A 61 -21.69 -10.10 -17.72
N ASP A 62 -22.40 -9.21 -17.03
CA ASP A 62 -23.87 -9.33 -16.98
C ASP A 62 -24.44 -9.04 -18.38
N PRO A 63 -25.16 -9.98 -19.02
CA PRO A 63 -25.83 -9.71 -20.28
C PRO A 63 -26.87 -8.62 -20.03
N ARG A 64 -26.71 -7.49 -20.73
CA ARG A 64 -27.72 -6.42 -20.77
C ARG A 64 -29.08 -7.07 -21.07
N PRO A 65 -30.11 -6.90 -20.21
CA PRO A 65 -31.42 -7.47 -20.49
C PRO A 65 -31.91 -6.91 -21.83
N ARG A 66 -32.14 -7.81 -22.79
CA ARG A 66 -32.73 -7.46 -24.08
C ARG A 66 -34.11 -6.86 -23.82
N ARG A 67 -34.22 -5.55 -24.05
CA ARG A 67 -35.52 -4.85 -24.08
C ARG A 67 -36.33 -5.45 -25.24
N LYS A 68 -37.51 -5.98 -24.92
CA LYS A 68 -38.56 -6.39 -25.85
C LYS A 68 -39.25 -5.17 -26.43
#